data_AF-A0A0K6IV30-F1
#
_entry.id   AF-A0A0K6IV30-F1
#
_cell.length_a   1.000
_cell.length_b   1.000
_cell.length_c   1.000
_cell.angle_alpha   90.00
_cell.angle_beta   90.00
_cell.angle_gamma   90.00
#
_symmetry.space_group_name_H-M   'P 1'
#
loop_
_entity.id
_entity.type
_entity.pdbx_description
1 polymer ?
#
loop_
_entity_poly.entity_id
_entity_poly.type
_entity_poly.pdbx_seq_one_letter_code
_entity_poly.pdbx_strand_id
1 'polypeptide(L)' 'MESLYILIPLSVVLVFVIGLVFWWSVRSGQFDDLQGPAYRILFEDRDEAGSGDAVPPSGKPADEEKK' A
#
# COMPACT_ATOMS: atom_id res chain seq x y z
N MET A 1 13.14 -27.78 34.01
CA MET A 1 13.10 -26.38 34.48
C MET A 1 14.05 -25.45 33.71
N GLU A 2 14.97 -25.96 32.90
CA GLU A 2 15.94 -25.13 32.15
C GLU A 2 15.34 -24.34 30.99
N SER A 3 14.29 -24.86 30.36
CA SER A 3 13.64 -24.23 29.20
C SER A 3 13.05 -22.86 29.53
N LEU A 4 12.55 -22.65 30.75
CA LEU A 4 12.01 -21.35 31.19
C LEU A 4 13.04 -20.23 31.10
N TYR A 5 14.33 -20.52 31.34
CA TYR A 5 15.40 -19.53 31.23
C TYR A 5 15.67 -19.07 29.81
N ILE A 6 15.29 -19.87 28.80
CA ILE A 6 15.39 -19.49 27.38
C ILE A 6 14.07 -18.87 26.91
N LEU A 7 12.93 -19.44 27.30
CA LEU A 7 11.62 -19.00 26.85
C LEU A 7 11.27 -17.59 27.34
N ILE A 8 11.60 -17.24 28.59
CA ILE A 8 11.33 -15.91 29.13
C ILE A 8 12.04 -14.81 28.33
N PRO A 9 13.38 -14.80 28.16
CA PRO A 9 14.04 -13.76 27.38
C PRO A 9 13.64 -13.77 25.91
N LEU A 10 13.41 -14.95 25.32
CA LEU A 10 12.92 -15.06 23.94
C LEU A 10 11.57 -14.36 23.77
N SER A 11 10.64 -14.57 24.71
CA SER A 11 9.32 -13.91 24.68
C SER A 11 9.42 -12.39 24.85
N VAL A 12 10.31 -11.91 25.72
CA VAL A 12 10.54 -10.46 25.91
C VAL A 12 11.07 -9.83 24.62
N VAL A 13 12.06 -10.48 23.98
CA VAL A 13 12.59 -10.02 22.69
C VAL A 13 11.49 -10.02 21.62
N LEU A 14 10.67 -11.07 21.55
CA LEU A 14 9.57 -11.16 20.59
C LEU A 14 8.56 -10.02 20.77
N VAL A 15 8.18 -9.72 22.01
CA VAL A 15 7.27 -8.59 22.33
C VAL A 15 7.88 -7.26 21.89
N PHE A 16 9.17 -7.04 22.15
CA PHE A 16 9.87 -5.83 21.70
C PHE A 16 9.89 -5.72 20.17
N VAL A 17 10.21 -6.81 19.46
CA VAL A 17 10.22 -6.84 17.98
C VAL A 17 8.84 -6.50 17.43
N ILE A 18 7.79 -7.14 17.93
CA ILE A 18 6.40 -6.87 17.53
C ILE A 18 6.05 -5.40 17.81
N GLY A 19 6.39 -4.89 18.99
CA GLY A 19 6.14 -3.50 19.37
C GLY A 19 6.84 -2.49 18.45
N LEU A 20 8.10 -2.74 18.08
CA LEU A 20 8.85 -1.88 17.16
C LEU A 20 8.26 -1.90 15.75
N VAL A 21 7.94 -3.08 15.22
CA VAL A 21 7.32 -3.23 13.90
C VAL A 21 5.95 -2.56 13.88
N PHE A 22 5.15 -2.76 14.92
CA PHE A 22 3.83 -2.14 15.06
C PHE A 22 3.94 -0.61 15.11
N TRP A 23 4.83 -0.07 15.95
CA TRP A 23 5.07 1.37 16.04
C TRP A 23 5.49 1.95 14.68
N TRP A 24 6.40 1.26 13.98
CA TRP A 24 6.85 1.67 12.66
C TRP A 24 5.72 1.63 11.62
N SER A 25 4.86 0.61 11.65
CA SER A 25 3.70 0.49 10.76
C SER A 25 2.70 1.64 10.97
N VAL A 26 2.37 1.95 12.23
CA VAL A 26 1.50 3.09 12.57
C VAL A 26 2.10 4.43 12.10
N ARG A 27 3.41 4.64 12.33
CA ARG A 27 4.13 5.84 11.87
C ARG A 27 4.17 5.97 10.35
N SER A 28 4.21 4.84 9.63
CA SER A 28 4.32 4.79 8.17
C SER A 28 2.99 5.02 7.44
N GLY A 29 1.88 5.23 8.17
CA GLY A 29 0.58 5.55 7.57
C GLY A 29 -0.01 4.40 6.76
N GLN A 30 0.41 3.15 6.98
CA GLN A 30 -0.04 2.00 6.19
C GLN A 30 -1.55 1.71 6.36
N PHE A 31 -2.17 2.28 7.40
CA PHE A 31 -3.60 2.17 7.68
C PHE A 31 -4.45 3.30 7.06
N ASP A 32 -3.84 4.33 6.48
CA ASP A 32 -4.58 5.48 5.91
C ASP A 32 -5.16 5.18 4.52
N ASP A 33 -4.60 4.21 3.78
CA ASP A 33 -5.06 3.84 2.43
C ASP A 33 -5.82 2.50 2.39
N LEU A 34 -6.87 2.39 3.23
CA LEU A 34 -7.84 1.29 3.11
C LEU A 34 -8.90 1.53 2.01
N GLN A 35 -8.97 2.75 1.47
CA GLN A 35 -10.00 3.18 0.52
C GLN A 35 -9.60 2.89 -0.95
N GLY A 36 -8.30 2.89 -1.28
CA GLY A 36 -7.80 2.63 -2.63
C GLY A 36 -8.17 1.25 -3.21
N PRO A 37 -8.04 0.14 -2.44
CA PRO A 37 -8.37 -1.19 -2.94
C PRO A 37 -9.86 -1.40 -3.20
N ALA A 38 -10.72 -0.84 -2.35
CA ALA A 38 -12.18 -0.95 -2.50
C ALA A 38 -12.70 -0.20 -3.74
N TYR A 39 -12.09 0.95 -4.06
CA TYR A 39 -12.40 1.69 -5.27
C TYR A 39 -12.00 0.89 -6.52
N ARG A 40 -10.80 0.31 -6.56
CA ARG A 40 -10.36 -0.54 -7.69
C ARG A 40 -11.31 -1.68 -7.99
N ILE A 41 -11.71 -2.46 -6.98
CA ILE A 41 -12.61 -3.61 -7.16
C ILE A 41 -13.98 -3.22 -7.72
N LEU A 42 -14.53 -2.05 -7.35
CA LEU A 42 -15.86 -1.63 -7.81
C LEU A 42 -15.87 -1.02 -9.22
N PHE A 43 -14.73 -0.50 -9.68
CA PHE A 43 -14.62 0.21 -10.96
C PHE A 43 -13.84 -0.58 -12.03
N GLU A 44 -12.98 -1.54 -11.65
CA GLU A 44 -12.25 -2.41 -12.61
C GLU A 44 -13.22 -3.27 -13.44
N ASP A 45 -14.31 -3.79 -12.85
CA ASP A 45 -15.35 -4.55 -13.59
C ASP A 45 -16.17 -3.70 -14.58
N ARG A 46 -16.16 -2.36 -14.44
CA ARG A 46 -16.87 -1.45 -15.36
C ARG A 46 -16.03 -1.02 -16.54
N ASP A 47 -14.70 -1.05 -16.40
CA ASP A 47 -13.78 -0.60 -17.44
C ASP A 47 -13.44 -1.72 -18.44
N GLU A 48 -13.64 -3.00 -18.08
CA GLU A 48 -13.48 -4.12 -19.04
C GLU A 48 -14.61 -4.24 -20.07
N ALA A 49 -15.71 -3.46 -19.92
CA ALA A 49 -16.81 -3.42 -20.88
C ALA A 49 -16.74 -2.22 -21.86
N GLY A 50 -15.63 -1.48 -21.91
CA GLY A 50 -15.52 -0.30 -22.75
C GLY A 50 -14.09 0.09 -23.12
N SER A 51 -13.69 -0.31 -24.33
CA SER A 51 -12.58 0.20 -25.13
C SER A 51 -11.18 -0.34 -24.84
N GLY A 52 -10.66 -1.04 -25.86
CA GLY A 52 -9.24 -1.11 -26.10
C GLY A 52 -8.62 0.28 -26.30
N ASP A 53 -7.28 0.31 -26.20
CA ASP A 53 -6.41 1.44 -26.50
C ASP A 53 -6.69 2.76 -25.75
N ALA A 54 -6.02 2.95 -24.62
CA ALA A 54 -5.67 4.29 -24.15
C ALA A 54 -4.36 4.29 -23.35
N VAL A 55 -3.24 4.36 -24.09
CA VAL A 55 -2.01 5.01 -23.62
C VAL A 55 -2.39 6.40 -23.10
N PRO A 56 -1.90 6.85 -21.92
CA PRO A 56 -2.32 8.11 -21.33
C PRO A 56 -1.86 9.30 -22.21
N PRO A 57 -2.66 10.36 -22.36
CA PRO A 57 -2.23 11.56 -23.03
C PRO A 57 -1.18 12.25 -22.15
N SER A 58 0.09 12.02 -22.47
CA SER A 58 1.20 12.82 -22.00
C SER A 58 0.98 14.26 -22.45
N GLY A 59 0.56 15.11 -21.52
CA GLY A 59 0.41 16.53 -21.78
C GLY A 59 1.77 17.18 -22.02
N LYS A 60 1.86 17.99 -23.08
CA LYS A 60 2.53 19.30 -23.07
C LYS A 60 1.81 20.27 -24.03
N PRO A 61 1.72 21.57 -23.69
CA PRO A 61 0.82 22.55 -24.29
C PRO A 61 1.47 23.34 -25.44
N ALA A 62 0.61 23.92 -26.29
CA ALA A 62 0.82 25.13 -27.12
C ALA A 62 2.06 25.18 -28.04
N ASP A 63 1.88 25.04 -29.35
CA ASP A 63 2.06 26.15 -30.32
C ASP A 63 1.69 25.68 -31.76
N GLU A 64 1.48 26.64 -32.66
CA GLU A 64 1.32 26.51 -34.12
C GLU A 64 -0.09 26.21 -34.69
N GLU A 65 -1.05 27.05 -34.34
CA GLU A 65 -1.88 27.67 -35.37
C GLU A 65 -0.99 28.63 -36.18
N LYS A 66 -0.68 28.31 -37.45
CA LYS A 66 -0.59 29.25 -38.59
C LYS A 66 0.16 28.63 -39.78
N LYS A 67 -0.60 28.09 -40.74
CA LYS A 67 -0.30 28.33 -42.17
C LYS A 67 -1.51 28.10 -43.07
#